data_AF-A0A3D5RUH5-F1
#
_entry.id   AF-A0A3D5RUH5-F1
#
_cell.length_a   1.000
_cell.length_b   1.000
_cell.length_c   1.000
_cell.angle_alpha   90.00
_cell.angle_beta   90.00
_cell.angle_gamma   90.00
#
_symmetry.space_group_name_H-M   'P 1'
#
loop_
_entity.id
_entity.type
_entity.pdbx_description
1 polymer ?
#
loop_
_entity_poly.entity_id
_entity_poly.type
_entity_poly.pdbx_seq_one_letter_code
_entity_poly.pdbx_strand_id
1 'polypeptide(L)'
;MKIGIDFDNTIASYDTSFREVALAEGFIDGNWEGKGKTELRDHLRRQPDGEKTWMKLQGLIYGKHMHRAELVPGVANFFLSCKGRNHRIFIVSHKTEYGHYDPVKISLRGEALKWMEVRRFFEPEYFGLDRKDVFFADTREEKVNIIARLNCDWFIDDLPEVFEENHFPASTQEILFGTYKPDRFQNRTAINSWRKISEKILGQIIDQDVIFWVKSIVDESIDHIEKIPGQGNSTVYQIHVSGKEAYALKYYPDKLADNRPRLKTEFQAFRLLHQYNIINVPKVFEKDEDLNLGLYEWMEGESVIDPTLDDLKQAVDFVNQLHILSWKIDESDIKLASEACLSAADLIEQIEQRLWRIKSVSVNSQNLHRFFVQTFEPLWKKVKEESYLLWPLESRDSSLPREKQTLSPSDFGFHNALQGSGGKLTFIDFDYFGWDDPVKLTADFIWHPAMNLNSELKEKWKIAMLEIYSGDPYFEDRLNAAMPLYGLRWAMIVLNEFLPGFTERRRNAGRTGSYDERKSKKNQLAKARRYCERVERISSQLNYA
;
A
#
# COMPACT_ATOMS: atom_id res chain seq x y z
N MET A 1 -2.41 22.38 -21.09
CA MET A 1 -3.83 22.42 -20.69
C MET A 1 -4.01 23.37 -19.52
N LYS A 2 -5.24 23.83 -19.31
CA LYS A 2 -5.74 24.52 -18.12
C LYS A 2 -6.58 23.56 -17.30
N ILE A 3 -6.20 23.29 -16.07
CA ILE A 3 -6.83 22.26 -15.23
C ILE A 3 -7.32 22.95 -13.96
N GLY A 4 -8.63 22.96 -13.75
CA GLY A 4 -9.23 23.46 -12.52
C GLY A 4 -9.47 22.33 -11.51
N ILE A 5 -9.26 22.61 -10.23
CA ILE A 5 -9.33 21.61 -9.16
C ILE A 5 -10.00 22.24 -7.95
N ASP A 6 -10.98 21.56 -7.35
CA ASP A 6 -11.49 21.95 -6.04
C ASP A 6 -10.44 21.71 -4.93
N PHE A 7 -10.56 22.46 -3.83
CA PHE A 7 -9.65 22.34 -2.71
C PHE A 7 -10.08 21.30 -1.67
N ASP A 8 -11.30 21.42 -1.15
CA ASP A 8 -11.73 20.71 0.06
C ASP A 8 -12.13 19.26 -0.28
N ASN A 9 -11.55 18.27 0.41
CA ASN A 9 -11.67 16.83 0.11
C ASN A 9 -11.17 16.38 -1.28
N THR A 10 -10.75 17.31 -2.16
CA THR A 10 -10.16 17.01 -3.48
C THR A 10 -8.63 17.13 -3.44
N ILE A 11 -8.11 18.22 -2.85
CA ILE A 11 -6.67 18.44 -2.59
C ILE A 11 -6.35 18.19 -1.11
N ALA A 12 -7.15 18.75 -0.20
CA ALA A 12 -6.95 18.63 1.25
C ALA A 12 -7.93 17.60 1.84
N SER A 13 -7.41 16.53 2.44
CA SER A 13 -8.20 15.54 3.17
C SER A 13 -8.25 15.87 4.65
N TYR A 14 -9.42 15.61 5.23
CA TYR A 14 -9.73 15.85 6.65
C TYR A 14 -10.12 14.57 7.39
N ASP A 15 -9.98 13.40 6.77
CA ASP A 15 -10.56 12.14 7.25
C ASP A 15 -10.13 11.77 8.67
N THR A 16 -8.87 12.02 9.02
CA THR A 16 -8.31 11.80 10.37
C THR A 16 -8.74 12.91 11.35
N SER A 17 -8.85 14.14 10.87
CA SER A 17 -9.12 15.33 11.69
C SER A 17 -10.53 15.38 12.26
N PHE A 18 -11.54 14.87 11.55
CA PHE A 18 -12.94 14.97 11.98
C PHE A 18 -13.19 14.31 13.34
N ARG A 19 -12.70 13.08 13.54
CA ARG A 19 -12.88 12.36 14.80
C ARG A 19 -12.06 12.99 15.92
N GLU A 20 -10.79 13.31 15.66
CA GLU A 20 -9.89 13.89 16.66
C GLU A 20 -10.39 15.24 17.18
N VAL A 21 -10.84 16.11 16.28
CA VAL A 21 -11.38 17.42 16.67
C VAL A 21 -12.73 17.26 17.35
N ALA A 22 -13.58 16.34 16.90
CA ALA A 22 -14.85 16.08 17.57
C ALA A 22 -14.67 15.58 19.02
N LEU A 23 -13.66 14.73 19.27
CA LEU A 23 -13.28 14.32 20.62
C LEU A 23 -12.71 15.49 21.43
N ALA A 24 -11.75 16.22 20.87
CA ALA A 24 -11.06 17.30 21.58
C ALA A 24 -11.99 18.47 21.95
N GLU A 25 -12.99 18.75 21.13
CA GLU A 25 -13.98 19.82 21.34
C GLU A 25 -15.24 19.29 22.07
N GLY A 26 -15.26 18.02 22.48
CA GLY A 26 -16.33 17.42 23.30
C GLY A 26 -17.65 17.17 22.56
N PHE A 27 -17.63 17.06 21.24
CA PHE A 27 -18.81 16.71 20.42
C PHE A 27 -19.15 15.21 20.47
N ILE A 28 -18.18 14.37 20.80
CA ILE A 28 -18.35 12.93 21.02
C ILE A 28 -17.56 12.48 22.24
N ASP A 29 -18.01 11.40 22.88
CA ASP A 29 -17.31 10.76 24.00
C ASP A 29 -16.16 9.86 23.52
N GLY A 30 -15.17 9.61 24.38
CA GLY A 30 -14.06 8.69 24.13
C GLY A 30 -14.51 7.25 23.85
N ASN A 31 -15.70 6.87 24.31
CA ASN A 31 -16.32 5.57 24.03
C ASN A 31 -17.03 5.50 22.66
N TRP A 32 -17.00 6.56 21.84
CA TRP A 32 -17.60 6.53 20.52
C TRP A 32 -16.80 5.65 19.55
N GLU A 33 -17.39 4.52 19.17
CA GLU A 33 -16.77 3.47 18.34
C GLU A 33 -16.93 3.70 16.83
N GLY A 34 -17.67 4.74 16.42
CA GLY A 34 -17.93 5.00 15.01
C GLY A 34 -16.65 5.29 14.22
N LYS A 35 -16.70 5.01 12.92
CA LYS A 35 -15.55 5.12 12.01
C LYS A 35 -15.84 6.14 10.91
N GLY A 36 -14.96 7.14 10.84
CA GLY A 36 -14.91 8.11 9.74
C GLY A 36 -16.00 9.20 9.78
N LYS A 37 -15.89 10.10 8.80
CA LYS A 37 -16.67 11.35 8.70
C LYS A 37 -18.18 11.11 8.57
N THR A 38 -18.60 10.13 7.77
CA THR A 38 -20.02 9.86 7.50
C THR A 38 -20.76 9.37 8.74
N GLU A 39 -20.20 8.39 9.46
CA GLU A 39 -20.81 7.89 10.70
C GLU A 39 -20.85 8.98 11.77
N LEU A 40 -19.80 9.80 11.88
CA LEU A 40 -19.77 10.95 12.79
C LEU A 40 -20.86 11.96 12.47
N ARG A 41 -20.99 12.36 11.20
CA ARG A 41 -22.03 13.28 10.75
C ARG A 41 -23.42 12.74 11.08
N ASP A 42 -23.69 11.51 10.69
CA ASP A 42 -25.02 10.91 10.86
C ASP A 42 -25.33 10.67 12.35
N HIS A 43 -24.32 10.40 13.19
CA HIS A 43 -24.44 10.36 14.64
C HIS A 43 -24.82 11.73 15.22
N LEU A 44 -24.06 12.78 14.88
CA LEU A 44 -24.29 14.14 15.39
C LEU A 44 -25.67 14.66 14.96
N ARG A 45 -26.07 14.45 13.71
CA ARG A 45 -27.37 14.88 13.16
C ARG A 45 -28.58 14.24 13.84
N ARG A 46 -28.43 13.10 14.51
CA ARG A 46 -29.51 12.44 15.28
C ARG A 46 -29.73 13.08 16.66
N GLN A 47 -28.81 13.93 17.12
CA GLN A 47 -28.92 14.61 18.41
C GLN A 47 -29.73 15.92 18.29
N PRO A 48 -30.25 16.47 19.41
CA PRO A 48 -30.80 17.82 19.44
C PRO A 48 -29.78 18.85 18.91
N ASP A 49 -30.24 19.78 18.07
CA ASP A 49 -29.38 20.74 17.36
C ASP A 49 -28.26 20.10 16.49
N GLY A 50 -28.40 18.83 16.13
CA GLY A 50 -27.37 18.04 15.46
C GLY A 50 -26.81 18.65 14.17
N GLU A 51 -27.66 19.29 13.35
CA GLU A 51 -27.20 19.98 12.14
C GLU A 51 -26.32 21.18 12.47
N LYS A 52 -26.71 21.97 13.48
CA LYS A 52 -25.93 23.12 13.94
C LYS A 52 -24.59 22.67 14.53
N THR A 53 -24.59 21.60 15.29
CA THR A 53 -23.39 20.96 15.84
C THR A 53 -22.46 20.49 14.73
N TRP A 54 -22.99 19.82 13.71
CA TRP A 54 -22.24 19.39 12.54
C TRP A 54 -21.61 20.57 11.78
N MET A 55 -22.40 21.63 11.51
CA MET A 55 -21.92 22.85 10.86
C MET A 55 -20.82 23.55 11.67
N LYS A 56 -20.94 23.60 13.00
CA LYS A 56 -19.92 24.17 13.90
C LYS A 56 -18.61 23.36 13.85
N LEU A 57 -18.70 22.03 13.87
CA LEU A 57 -17.54 21.15 13.73
C LEU A 57 -16.83 21.36 12.38
N GLN A 58 -17.59 21.46 11.29
CA GLN A 58 -17.02 21.79 9.97
C GLN A 58 -16.29 23.14 9.98
N GLY A 59 -16.89 24.18 10.58
CA GLY A 59 -16.24 25.49 10.71
C GLY A 59 -14.92 25.44 11.47
N LEU A 60 -14.84 24.65 12.55
CA LEU A 60 -13.61 24.45 13.32
C LEU A 60 -12.53 23.71 12.52
N ILE A 61 -12.93 22.67 11.78
CA ILE A 61 -12.00 21.86 10.97
C ILE A 61 -11.43 22.65 9.82
N TYR A 62 -12.29 23.33 9.04
CA TYR A 62 -11.87 24.10 7.87
C TYR A 62 -11.21 25.44 8.21
N GLY A 63 -11.31 25.87 9.47
CA GLY A 63 -10.66 27.07 9.99
C GLY A 63 -9.52 26.71 10.94
N LYS A 64 -9.77 26.78 12.25
CA LYS A 64 -8.79 26.58 13.34
C LYS A 64 -7.91 25.33 13.16
N HIS A 65 -8.48 24.22 12.69
CA HIS A 65 -7.78 22.94 12.56
C HIS A 65 -7.35 22.60 11.13
N MET A 66 -7.38 23.56 10.20
CA MET A 66 -6.97 23.37 8.81
C MET A 66 -5.54 22.82 8.69
N HIS A 67 -4.64 23.23 9.58
CA HIS A 67 -3.25 22.75 9.66
C HIS A 67 -3.12 21.22 9.81
N ARG A 68 -4.16 20.53 10.27
CA ARG A 68 -4.19 19.07 10.40
C ARG A 68 -4.58 18.34 9.10
N ALA A 69 -5.04 19.08 8.09
CA ALA A 69 -5.38 18.47 6.81
C ALA A 69 -4.14 17.87 6.14
N GLU A 70 -4.33 16.69 5.56
CA GLU A 70 -3.33 15.97 4.80
C GLU A 70 -3.53 16.21 3.31
N LEU A 71 -2.44 16.25 2.55
CA LEU A 71 -2.54 16.29 1.09
C LEU A 71 -3.09 14.94 0.60
N VAL A 72 -4.11 14.95 -0.25
CA VAL A 72 -4.67 13.71 -0.79
C VAL A 72 -3.56 12.96 -1.57
N PRO A 73 -3.36 11.65 -1.33
CA PRO A 73 -2.30 10.88 -1.99
C PRO A 73 -2.34 11.01 -3.52
N GLY A 74 -1.20 11.35 -4.12
CA GLY A 74 -1.03 11.49 -5.57
C GLY A 74 -1.25 12.90 -6.13
N VAL A 75 -1.81 13.85 -5.36
CA VAL A 75 -1.92 15.26 -5.78
C VAL A 75 -0.54 15.85 -6.07
N ALA A 76 0.43 15.60 -5.19
CA ALA A 76 1.79 16.10 -5.36
C ALA A 76 2.41 15.61 -6.68
N ASN A 77 2.29 14.31 -6.98
CA ASN A 77 2.78 13.74 -8.23
C ASN A 77 2.10 14.41 -9.44
N PHE A 78 0.78 14.60 -9.38
CA PHE A 78 0.02 15.24 -10.45
C PHE A 78 0.45 16.69 -10.69
N PHE A 79 0.67 17.47 -9.62
CA PHE A 79 1.06 18.89 -9.71
C PHE A 79 2.45 19.04 -10.31
N LEU A 80 3.42 18.24 -9.84
CA LEU A 80 4.78 18.24 -10.38
C LEU A 80 4.82 17.75 -11.84
N SER A 81 4.02 16.75 -12.20
CA SER A 81 3.87 16.31 -13.59
C SER A 81 3.25 17.40 -14.48
N CYS A 82 2.22 18.11 -14.00
CA CYS A 82 1.64 19.25 -14.72
C CYS A 82 2.68 20.35 -14.94
N LYS A 83 3.48 20.67 -13.92
CA LYS A 83 4.57 21.64 -14.03
C LYS A 83 5.59 21.19 -15.09
N GLY A 84 6.05 19.94 -15.02
CA GLY A 84 7.02 19.39 -15.98
C GLY A 84 6.52 19.32 -17.42
N ARG A 85 5.20 19.19 -17.60
CA ARG A 85 4.52 19.15 -18.91
C ARG A 85 3.95 20.51 -19.33
N ASN A 86 4.29 21.59 -18.63
CA ASN A 86 3.84 22.95 -18.88
C ASN A 86 2.29 23.07 -18.96
N HIS A 87 1.60 22.48 -18.00
CA HIS A 87 0.17 22.64 -17.78
C HIS A 87 -0.09 23.61 -16.64
N ARG A 88 -1.13 24.43 -16.77
CA ARG A 88 -1.50 25.42 -15.77
C ARG A 88 -2.63 24.88 -14.89
N ILE A 89 -2.40 24.93 -13.59
CA ILE A 89 -3.38 24.52 -12.58
C ILE A 89 -4.06 25.76 -12.01
N PHE A 90 -5.36 25.67 -11.81
CA PHE A 90 -6.18 26.63 -11.09
C PHE A 90 -6.86 25.93 -9.91
N ILE A 91 -6.81 26.52 -8.73
CA ILE A 91 -7.58 26.03 -7.60
C ILE A 91 -8.84 26.88 -7.53
N VAL A 92 -10.02 26.26 -7.66
CA VAL A 92 -11.30 26.97 -7.63
C VAL A 92 -12.20 26.26 -6.63
N SER A 93 -12.46 26.88 -5.48
CA SER A 93 -13.21 26.24 -4.40
C SER A 93 -14.37 27.09 -3.90
N HIS A 94 -15.48 26.42 -3.60
CA HIS A 94 -16.63 27.02 -2.95
C HIS A 94 -16.37 26.99 -1.44
N LYS A 95 -15.86 28.11 -0.93
CA LYS A 95 -15.42 28.25 0.44
C LYS A 95 -15.82 29.64 0.92
N THR A 96 -16.75 29.69 1.87
CA THR A 96 -17.17 30.95 2.49
C THR A 96 -16.00 31.58 3.24
N GLU A 97 -16.01 32.91 3.39
CA GLU A 97 -14.96 33.61 4.15
C GLU A 97 -14.90 33.10 5.60
N TYR A 98 -16.06 32.87 6.24
CA TYR A 98 -16.16 32.45 7.63
C TYR A 98 -16.98 31.18 7.78
N GLY A 99 -16.66 30.38 8.80
CA GLY A 99 -17.42 29.19 9.18
C GLY A 99 -18.80 29.53 9.75
N HIS A 100 -19.76 28.63 9.53
CA HIS A 100 -21.07 28.75 10.16
C HIS A 100 -20.95 28.66 11.68
N TYR A 101 -21.59 29.60 12.39
CA TYR A 101 -21.58 29.67 13.85
C TYR A 101 -20.17 29.77 14.48
N ASP A 102 -19.20 30.34 13.75
CA ASP A 102 -17.86 30.63 14.28
C ASP A 102 -17.85 31.99 15.02
N PRO A 103 -17.81 32.01 16.36
CA PRO A 103 -17.78 33.27 17.12
C PRO A 103 -16.44 34.00 16.99
N VAL A 104 -15.37 33.28 16.61
CA VAL A 104 -14.01 33.83 16.46
C VAL A 104 -13.81 34.46 15.08
N LYS A 105 -14.64 34.09 14.10
CA LYS A 105 -14.57 34.53 12.70
C LYS A 105 -13.18 34.30 12.09
N ILE A 106 -12.70 33.06 12.21
CA ILE A 106 -11.48 32.63 11.54
C ILE A 106 -11.76 32.57 10.04
N SER A 107 -10.93 33.25 9.24
CA SER A 107 -11.05 33.24 7.78
C SER A 107 -10.69 31.85 7.24
N LEU A 108 -11.67 31.11 6.73
CA LEU A 108 -11.46 29.78 6.15
C LEU A 108 -10.58 29.86 4.89
N ARG A 109 -10.74 30.93 4.11
CA ARG A 109 -9.92 31.20 2.92
C ARG A 109 -8.47 31.54 3.30
N GLY A 110 -8.31 32.34 4.36
CA GLY A 110 -7.00 32.67 4.92
C GLY A 110 -6.25 31.43 5.43
N GLU A 111 -6.93 30.56 6.18
CA GLU A 111 -6.33 29.31 6.67
C GLU A 111 -6.00 28.32 5.54
N ALA A 112 -6.83 28.25 4.50
CA ALA A 112 -6.50 27.45 3.31
C ALA A 112 -5.24 27.96 2.59
N LEU A 113 -5.10 29.27 2.41
CA LEU A 113 -3.90 29.86 1.80
C LEU A 113 -2.65 29.63 2.65
N LYS A 114 -2.75 29.77 3.97
CA LYS A 114 -1.65 29.45 4.90
C LYS A 114 -1.25 27.98 4.81
N TRP A 115 -2.24 27.08 4.76
CA TRP A 115 -1.97 25.65 4.59
C TRP A 115 -1.26 25.35 3.27
N MET A 116 -1.71 25.95 2.16
CA MET A 116 -1.04 25.83 0.85
C MET A 116 0.40 26.36 0.88
N GLU A 117 0.64 27.46 1.59
CA GLU A 117 1.97 28.05 1.75
C GLU A 117 2.91 27.12 2.54
N VAL A 118 2.45 26.57 3.67
CA VAL A 118 3.19 25.55 4.44
C VAL A 118 3.45 24.29 3.60
N ARG A 119 2.52 23.92 2.71
CA ARG A 119 2.66 22.81 1.75
C ARG A 119 3.41 23.18 0.48
N ARG A 120 4.06 24.36 0.43
CA ARG A 120 4.97 24.79 -0.65
C ARG A 120 4.29 24.92 -2.02
N PHE A 121 2.98 25.20 -2.06
CA PHE A 121 2.20 25.36 -3.32
C PHE A 121 2.74 26.49 -4.18
N PHE A 122 3.19 27.58 -3.55
CA PHE A 122 3.60 28.80 -4.23
C PHE A 122 5.12 28.90 -4.44
N GLU A 123 5.89 27.91 -4.01
CA GLU A 123 7.35 27.91 -4.20
C GLU A 123 7.72 27.57 -5.65
N PRO A 124 8.38 28.47 -6.40
CA PRO A 124 8.77 28.25 -7.79
C PRO A 124 9.60 26.98 -8.04
N GLU A 125 10.36 26.55 -7.04
CA GLU A 125 11.24 25.38 -7.07
C GLU A 125 10.44 24.07 -6.93
N TYR A 126 9.30 24.11 -6.24
CA TYR A 126 8.45 22.94 -5.99
C TYR A 126 7.21 22.91 -6.89
N PHE A 127 6.00 23.21 -6.40
CA PHE A 127 4.80 23.21 -7.25
C PHE A 127 4.72 24.43 -8.17
N GLY A 128 5.23 25.60 -7.74
CA GLY A 128 5.31 26.81 -8.54
C GLY A 128 3.96 27.37 -9.01
N LEU A 129 2.90 27.17 -8.22
CA LEU A 129 1.59 27.76 -8.50
C LEU A 129 1.62 29.27 -8.25
N ASP A 130 0.90 30.03 -9.06
CA ASP A 130 0.69 31.44 -8.79
C ASP A 130 -0.46 31.61 -7.79
N ARG A 131 -0.26 32.40 -6.74
CA ARG A 131 -1.30 32.69 -5.75
C ARG A 131 -2.54 33.34 -6.38
N LYS A 132 -2.38 34.05 -7.51
CA LYS A 132 -3.51 34.64 -8.26
C LYS A 132 -4.36 33.60 -9.00
N ASP A 133 -3.87 32.35 -9.12
CA ASP A 133 -4.58 31.24 -9.73
C ASP A 133 -5.38 30.42 -8.70
N VAL A 134 -5.48 30.91 -7.46
CA VAL A 134 -6.36 30.39 -6.41
C VAL A 134 -7.58 31.30 -6.28
N PHE A 135 -8.76 30.72 -6.51
CA PHE A 135 -10.04 31.41 -6.49
C PHE A 135 -10.97 30.77 -5.46
N PHE A 136 -11.54 31.61 -4.60
CA PHE A 136 -12.60 31.21 -3.69
C PHE A 136 -13.90 31.87 -4.11
N ALA A 137 -15.00 31.10 -4.03
CA ALA A 137 -16.34 31.55 -4.30
C ALA A 137 -17.21 31.41 -3.05
N ASP A 138 -18.13 32.34 -2.83
CA ASP A 138 -19.11 32.29 -1.74
C ASP A 138 -20.31 31.40 -2.08
N THR A 139 -20.53 31.11 -3.37
CA THR A 139 -21.59 30.21 -3.83
C THR A 139 -21.07 29.24 -4.88
N ARG A 140 -21.78 28.12 -5.08
CA ARG A 140 -21.47 27.18 -6.17
C ARG A 140 -21.67 27.81 -7.55
N GLU A 141 -22.67 28.68 -7.71
CA GLU A 141 -22.90 29.40 -8.96
C GLU A 141 -21.69 30.30 -9.31
N GLU A 142 -21.17 31.04 -8.33
CA GLU A 142 -19.97 31.85 -8.52
C GLU A 142 -18.74 31.00 -8.87
N LYS A 143 -18.56 29.86 -8.18
CA LYS A 143 -17.51 28.87 -8.52
C LYS A 143 -17.60 28.47 -9.98
N VAL A 144 -18.79 28.10 -10.46
CA VAL A 144 -19.02 27.69 -11.85
C VAL A 144 -18.75 28.83 -12.85
N ASN A 145 -19.14 30.06 -12.51
CA ASN A 145 -18.82 31.25 -13.31
C ASN A 145 -17.29 31.48 -13.42
N ILE A 146 -16.54 31.23 -12.35
CA ILE A 146 -15.07 31.30 -12.37
C ILE A 146 -14.49 30.21 -13.28
N ILE A 147 -14.97 28.97 -13.17
CA ILE A 147 -14.55 27.85 -14.05
C ILE A 147 -14.78 28.21 -15.52
N ALA A 148 -15.96 28.74 -15.85
CA ALA A 148 -16.31 29.21 -17.19
C ALA A 148 -15.36 30.29 -17.70
N ARG A 149 -15.08 31.30 -16.88
CA ARG A 149 -14.18 32.41 -17.22
C ARG A 149 -12.73 31.95 -17.45
N LEU A 150 -12.27 30.99 -16.67
CA LEU A 150 -10.91 30.45 -16.81
C LEU A 150 -10.74 29.60 -18.07
N ASN A 151 -11.86 29.07 -18.60
CA ASN A 151 -11.92 28.16 -19.74
C ASN A 151 -11.02 26.94 -19.52
N CYS A 152 -11.27 26.23 -18.42
CA CYS A 152 -10.53 25.02 -18.07
C CYS A 152 -10.85 23.89 -19.05
N ASP A 153 -9.82 23.14 -19.48
CA ASP A 153 -9.99 21.92 -20.28
C ASP A 153 -10.60 20.80 -19.41
N TRP A 154 -10.19 20.75 -18.14
CA TRP A 154 -10.64 19.79 -17.14
C TRP A 154 -11.03 20.48 -15.84
N PHE A 155 -12.05 19.95 -15.16
CA PHE A 155 -12.38 20.32 -13.79
C PHE A 155 -12.56 19.08 -12.91
N ILE A 156 -11.87 19.05 -11.76
CA ILE A 156 -11.89 17.95 -10.80
C ILE A 156 -12.54 18.45 -9.51
N ASP A 157 -13.58 17.78 -9.06
CA ASP A 157 -14.35 18.16 -7.87
C ASP A 157 -14.89 16.92 -7.16
N ASP A 158 -14.96 16.94 -5.83
CA ASP A 158 -15.61 15.87 -5.08
C ASP A 158 -17.13 16.01 -5.08
N LEU A 159 -17.70 17.19 -5.33
CA LEU A 159 -19.14 17.43 -5.26
C LEU A 159 -19.85 17.28 -6.62
N PRO A 160 -20.78 16.32 -6.78
CA PRO A 160 -21.53 16.17 -8.02
C PRO A 160 -22.41 17.38 -8.34
N GLU A 161 -22.87 18.11 -7.33
CA GLU A 161 -23.76 19.26 -7.49
C GLU A 161 -23.09 20.40 -8.26
N VAL A 162 -21.76 20.53 -8.20
CA VAL A 162 -21.02 21.55 -8.97
C VAL A 162 -21.20 21.32 -10.47
N PHE A 163 -21.17 20.07 -10.90
CA PHE A 163 -21.37 19.67 -12.29
C PHE A 163 -22.85 19.68 -12.72
N GLU A 164 -23.79 19.77 -11.77
CA GLU A 164 -25.24 19.85 -12.03
C GLU A 164 -25.75 21.29 -12.14
N GLU A 165 -24.93 22.28 -11.78
CA GLU A 165 -25.27 23.70 -11.93
C GLU A 165 -25.52 24.03 -13.42
N ASN A 166 -26.62 24.75 -13.71
CA ASN A 166 -27.11 25.00 -15.07
C ASN A 166 -26.08 25.65 -16.02
N HIS A 167 -25.11 26.38 -15.47
CA HIS A 167 -24.11 27.13 -16.23
C HIS A 167 -22.74 26.45 -16.26
N PHE A 168 -22.64 25.16 -15.89
CA PHE A 168 -21.38 24.44 -15.98
C PHE A 168 -20.90 24.39 -17.45
N PRO A 169 -19.64 24.76 -17.76
CA PRO A 169 -19.20 24.91 -19.15
C PRO A 169 -19.19 23.58 -19.90
N ALA A 170 -19.94 23.49 -21.00
CA ALA A 170 -20.01 22.27 -21.82
C ALA A 170 -18.67 21.89 -22.48
N SER A 171 -17.73 22.82 -22.60
CA SER A 171 -16.38 22.58 -23.13
C SER A 171 -15.40 22.02 -22.09
N THR A 172 -15.73 22.08 -20.80
CA THR A 172 -14.88 21.60 -19.72
C THR A 172 -15.20 20.15 -19.40
N GLN A 173 -14.20 19.29 -19.44
CA GLN A 173 -14.36 17.88 -19.09
C GLN A 173 -14.42 17.70 -17.57
N GLU A 174 -15.39 16.94 -17.09
CA GLU A 174 -15.64 16.72 -15.65
C GLU A 174 -14.96 15.43 -15.13
N ILE A 175 -14.40 15.53 -13.92
CA ILE A 175 -13.99 14.37 -13.11
C ILE A 175 -14.59 14.53 -11.72
N LEU A 176 -15.52 13.63 -11.40
CA LEU A 176 -16.05 13.52 -10.05
C LEU A 176 -15.08 12.71 -9.19
N PHE A 177 -14.41 13.37 -8.25
CA PHE A 177 -13.46 12.75 -7.34
C PHE A 177 -14.18 12.06 -6.18
N GLY A 178 -13.84 10.79 -5.93
CA GLY A 178 -14.35 10.05 -4.77
C GLY A 178 -15.06 8.74 -5.15
N THR A 179 -15.69 8.13 -4.15
CA THR A 179 -16.35 6.81 -4.29
C THR A 179 -17.87 6.99 -4.29
N TYR A 180 -18.49 6.75 -5.44
CA TYR A 180 -19.93 6.93 -5.66
C TYR A 180 -20.61 5.63 -6.06
N LYS A 181 -21.87 5.45 -5.65
CA LYS A 181 -22.68 4.32 -6.09
C LYS A 181 -23.00 4.46 -7.59
N PRO A 182 -22.79 3.42 -8.43
CA PRO A 182 -22.98 3.50 -9.88
C PRO A 182 -24.37 4.00 -10.28
N ASP A 183 -25.40 3.62 -9.52
CA ASP A 183 -26.81 3.87 -9.88
C ASP A 183 -27.26 5.33 -9.71
N ARG A 184 -26.42 6.20 -9.11
CA ARG A 184 -26.81 7.59 -8.81
C ARG A 184 -26.38 8.60 -9.88
N PHE A 185 -25.44 8.27 -10.77
CA PHE A 185 -24.85 9.26 -11.68
C PHE A 185 -24.82 8.71 -13.10
N GLN A 186 -25.88 8.99 -13.85
CA GLN A 186 -25.99 8.63 -15.27
C GLN A 186 -24.80 9.22 -16.04
N ASN A 187 -23.92 8.35 -16.54
CA ASN A 187 -22.79 8.67 -17.45
C ASN A 187 -21.58 9.44 -16.90
N ARG A 188 -21.46 9.70 -15.58
CA ARG A 188 -20.28 10.39 -15.02
C ARG A 188 -19.17 9.42 -14.66
N THR A 189 -17.91 9.75 -14.99
CA THR A 189 -16.75 8.97 -14.55
C THR A 189 -16.35 9.40 -13.13
N ALA A 190 -16.83 8.69 -12.11
CA ALA A 190 -16.29 8.82 -10.76
C ALA A 190 -14.90 8.18 -10.68
N ILE A 191 -13.90 8.93 -10.24
CA ILE A 191 -12.53 8.45 -10.07
C ILE A 191 -12.10 8.74 -8.64
N ASN A 192 -11.73 7.69 -7.90
CA ASN A 192 -11.37 7.82 -6.50
C ASN A 192 -9.86 7.98 -6.26
N SER A 193 -9.02 7.96 -7.29
CA SER A 193 -7.56 7.95 -7.16
C SER A 193 -6.92 9.01 -8.07
N TRP A 194 -6.03 9.81 -7.50
CA TRP A 194 -5.23 10.77 -8.26
C TRP A 194 -4.29 10.11 -9.25
N ARG A 195 -3.86 8.87 -9.04
CA ARG A 195 -3.07 8.12 -10.01
C ARG A 195 -3.88 7.83 -11.28
N LYS A 196 -5.15 7.47 -11.13
CA LYS A 196 -6.09 7.28 -12.24
C LYS A 196 -6.49 8.60 -12.90
N ILE A 197 -6.64 9.67 -12.13
CA ILE A 197 -6.86 11.03 -12.69
C ILE A 197 -5.65 11.45 -13.54
N SER A 198 -4.44 11.24 -13.02
CA SER A 198 -3.19 11.52 -13.74
C SER A 198 -3.13 10.73 -15.04
N GLU A 199 -3.45 9.43 -15.01
CA GLU A 199 -3.49 8.61 -16.23
C GLU A 199 -4.54 9.10 -17.23
N LYS A 200 -5.73 9.49 -16.76
CA LYS A 200 -6.81 9.99 -17.62
C LYS A 200 -6.48 11.32 -18.29
N ILE A 201 -5.84 12.25 -17.58
CA ILE A 201 -5.55 13.61 -18.08
C ILE A 201 -4.20 13.68 -18.78
N LEU A 202 -3.17 13.07 -18.22
CA LEU A 202 -1.77 13.15 -18.68
C LEU A 202 -1.33 11.91 -19.46
N GLY A 203 -2.04 10.79 -19.36
CA GLY A 203 -1.60 9.52 -19.95
C GLY A 203 -0.53 8.81 -19.11
N GLN A 204 0.33 8.03 -19.76
CA GLN A 204 1.38 7.28 -19.08
C GLN A 204 2.41 8.21 -18.42
N ILE A 205 2.96 7.76 -17.29
CA ILE A 205 4.10 8.39 -16.63
C ILE A 205 5.30 8.32 -17.58
N ILE A 206 5.93 9.46 -17.83
CA ILE A 206 7.15 9.58 -18.63
C ILE A 206 8.33 9.99 -17.73
N ASP A 207 9.55 9.82 -18.21
CA ASP A 207 10.78 10.13 -17.45
C ASP A 207 10.81 11.57 -16.94
N GLN A 208 10.28 12.51 -17.73
CA GLN A 208 10.17 13.92 -17.32
C GLN A 208 9.35 14.10 -16.03
N ASP A 209 8.28 13.32 -15.83
CA ASP A 209 7.49 13.38 -14.60
C ASP A 209 8.33 12.98 -13.41
N VAL A 210 9.04 11.85 -13.54
CA VAL A 210 9.85 11.28 -12.47
C VAL A 210 11.02 12.20 -12.12
N ILE A 211 11.65 12.83 -13.11
CA ILE A 211 12.68 13.86 -12.89
C ILE A 211 12.14 15.02 -12.05
N PHE A 212 10.90 15.48 -12.30
CA PHE A 212 10.29 16.53 -11.49
C PHE A 212 9.94 16.07 -10.08
N TRP A 213 9.56 14.80 -9.91
CA TRP A 213 9.30 14.23 -8.59
C TRP A 213 10.58 14.11 -7.76
N VAL A 214 11.65 13.58 -8.35
CA VAL A 214 12.92 13.31 -7.67
C VAL A 214 13.61 14.59 -7.20
N LYS A 215 13.41 15.72 -7.88
CA LYS A 215 13.92 17.03 -7.44
C LYS A 215 13.48 17.45 -6.04
N SER A 216 12.46 16.81 -5.45
CA SER A 216 12.06 17.07 -4.07
C SER A 216 12.99 16.41 -3.04
N ILE A 217 13.77 15.41 -3.46
CA ILE A 217 14.60 14.55 -2.58
C ILE A 217 16.07 14.42 -3.04
N VAL A 218 16.41 14.88 -4.25
CA VAL A 218 17.76 14.91 -4.81
C VAL A 218 18.02 16.31 -5.33
N ASP A 219 18.99 17.00 -4.75
CA ASP A 219 19.38 18.37 -5.13
C ASP A 219 20.27 18.39 -6.37
N GLU A 220 20.90 17.26 -6.69
CA GLU A 220 21.86 17.12 -7.77
C GLU A 220 21.22 17.01 -9.16
N SER A 221 22.01 17.29 -10.20
CA SER A 221 21.57 17.11 -11.59
C SER A 221 21.47 15.63 -11.94
N ILE A 222 20.26 15.22 -12.35
CA ILE A 222 19.98 13.89 -12.88
C ILE A 222 20.44 13.83 -14.34
N ASP A 223 21.39 12.95 -14.63
CA ASP A 223 21.94 12.75 -15.98
C ASP A 223 21.05 11.80 -16.80
N HIS A 224 20.54 10.74 -16.17
CA HIS A 224 19.74 9.71 -16.80
C HIS A 224 18.81 9.03 -15.78
N ILE A 225 17.64 8.58 -16.24
CA ILE A 225 16.72 7.76 -15.46
C ILE A 225 16.24 6.58 -16.28
N GLU A 226 16.27 5.39 -15.68
CA GLU A 226 15.82 4.17 -16.33
C GLU A 226 14.77 3.46 -15.47
N LYS A 227 13.63 3.11 -16.07
CA LYS A 227 12.60 2.32 -15.39
C LYS A 227 12.97 0.83 -15.43
N ILE A 228 13.10 0.20 -14.26
CA ILE A 228 13.40 -1.22 -14.14
C ILE A 228 12.12 -2.06 -14.28
N PRO A 229 12.00 -2.94 -15.29
CA PRO A 229 10.80 -3.75 -15.50
C PRO A 229 10.69 -4.92 -14.51
N GLY A 230 9.50 -5.53 -14.42
CA GLY A 230 9.31 -6.82 -13.73
C GLY A 230 8.94 -6.74 -12.24
N GLN A 231 8.95 -5.55 -11.64
CA GLN A 231 8.63 -5.35 -10.24
C GLN A 231 7.11 -5.34 -10.00
N GLY A 232 6.61 -6.23 -9.14
CA GLY A 232 5.19 -6.52 -8.99
C GLY A 232 4.41 -5.60 -8.04
N ASN A 233 5.10 -4.98 -7.08
CA ASN A 233 4.50 -4.14 -6.04
C ASN A 233 4.83 -2.66 -6.27
N SER A 234 6.12 -2.31 -6.28
CA SER A 234 6.59 -0.93 -6.46
C SER A 234 7.19 -0.74 -7.85
N THR A 235 7.07 0.47 -8.41
CA THR A 235 7.83 0.83 -9.62
C THR A 235 9.22 1.26 -9.20
N VAL A 236 10.26 0.71 -9.83
CA VAL A 236 11.66 1.02 -9.52
C VAL A 236 12.31 1.74 -10.68
N TYR A 237 13.07 2.79 -10.39
CA TYR A 237 13.89 3.50 -11.34
C TYR A 237 15.34 3.50 -10.87
N GLN A 238 16.28 3.32 -11.80
CA GLN A 238 17.69 3.63 -11.58
C GLN A 238 17.91 5.08 -11.98
N ILE A 239 18.49 5.87 -11.08
CA ILE A 239 18.79 7.29 -11.29
C ILE A 239 20.30 7.46 -11.33
N HIS A 240 20.82 8.00 -12.44
CA HIS A 240 22.21 8.41 -12.55
C HIS A 240 22.33 9.90 -12.26
N VAL A 241 23.23 10.23 -11.34
CA VAL A 241 23.52 11.59 -10.91
C VAL A 241 24.97 11.91 -11.22
N SER A 242 25.23 13.14 -11.69
CA SER A 242 26.56 13.51 -12.17
C SER A 242 27.62 13.41 -11.08
N GLY A 243 28.68 12.62 -11.35
CA GLY A 243 29.81 12.43 -10.44
C GLY A 243 29.52 11.60 -9.20
N LYS A 244 28.40 10.87 -9.15
CA LYS A 244 27.99 10.00 -8.02
C LYS A 244 27.63 8.60 -8.49
N GLU A 245 27.54 7.68 -7.52
CA GLU A 245 26.93 6.38 -7.73
C GLU A 245 25.43 6.53 -8.03
N ALA A 246 24.85 5.53 -8.71
CA ALA A 246 23.44 5.52 -9.03
C ALA A 246 22.58 5.30 -7.78
N TYR A 247 21.32 5.75 -7.85
CA TYR A 247 20.32 5.52 -6.82
C TYR A 247 19.20 4.61 -7.33
N ALA A 248 18.61 3.83 -6.43
CA ALA A 248 17.34 3.14 -6.66
C ALA A 248 16.20 4.00 -6.11
N LEU A 249 15.35 4.51 -7.00
CA LEU A 249 14.12 5.19 -6.62
C LEU A 249 12.95 4.22 -6.67
N LYS A 250 12.28 4.00 -5.53
CA LYS A 250 11.04 3.24 -5.46
C LYS A 250 9.84 4.18 -5.40
N TYR A 251 8.92 4.02 -6.35
CA TYR A 251 7.58 4.62 -6.32
C TYR A 251 6.55 3.56 -5.93
N TYR A 252 6.02 3.69 -4.71
CA TYR A 252 5.17 2.68 -4.09
C TYR A 252 3.73 2.68 -4.67
N PRO A 253 2.96 1.61 -4.41
CA PRO A 253 1.55 1.53 -4.76
C PRO A 253 0.72 2.73 -4.30
N ASP A 254 -0.38 2.96 -5.01
CA ASP A 254 -1.41 3.91 -4.59
C ASP A 254 -1.96 3.51 -3.22
N LYS A 255 -1.91 4.41 -2.24
CA LYS A 255 -2.36 4.20 -0.85
C LYS A 255 -3.85 3.84 -0.76
N LEU A 256 -4.66 4.21 -1.75
CA LEU A 256 -6.07 3.82 -1.81
C LEU A 256 -6.27 2.37 -2.29
N ALA A 257 -5.39 1.89 -3.17
CA ALA A 257 -5.41 0.50 -3.62
C ALA A 257 -4.70 -0.43 -2.62
N ASP A 258 -3.77 0.11 -1.85
CA ASP A 258 -2.97 -0.57 -0.85
C ASP A 258 -2.62 0.38 0.30
N ASN A 259 -3.36 0.30 1.41
CA ASN A 259 -3.20 1.19 2.56
C ASN A 259 -1.98 0.88 3.44
N ARG A 260 -1.18 -0.14 3.11
CA ARG A 260 0.01 -0.48 3.88
C ARG A 260 1.03 0.65 3.78
N PRO A 261 1.70 1.03 4.89
CA PRO A 261 2.68 2.11 4.90
C PRO A 261 4.05 1.66 4.34
N ARG A 262 4.06 1.04 3.16
CA ARG A 262 5.21 0.36 2.53
C ARG A 262 6.50 1.18 2.55
N LEU A 263 6.42 2.44 2.10
CA LEU A 263 7.56 3.37 2.12
C LEU A 263 8.16 3.50 3.52
N LYS A 264 7.30 3.77 4.51
CA LYS A 264 7.73 3.95 5.89
C LYS A 264 8.33 2.67 6.45
N THR A 265 7.69 1.53 6.19
CA THR A 265 8.16 0.21 6.63
C THR A 265 9.55 -0.10 6.08
N GLU A 266 9.74 -0.03 4.77
CA GLU A 266 11.02 -0.38 4.14
C GLU A 266 12.14 0.59 4.54
N PHE A 267 11.85 1.89 4.53
CA PHE A 267 12.83 2.90 4.92
C PHE A 267 13.29 2.72 6.38
N GLN A 268 12.35 2.45 7.29
CA GLN A 268 12.69 2.19 8.70
C GLN A 268 13.44 0.87 8.87
N ALA A 269 13.06 -0.18 8.14
CA ALA A 269 13.74 -1.47 8.19
C ALA A 269 15.21 -1.35 7.80
N PHE A 270 15.52 -0.80 6.62
CA PHE A 270 16.91 -0.64 6.19
C PHE A 270 17.71 0.28 7.11
N ARG A 271 17.12 1.41 7.56
CA ARG A 271 17.77 2.29 8.53
C ARG A 271 18.15 1.55 9.82
N LEU A 272 17.24 0.76 10.36
CA LEU A 272 17.48 -0.04 11.57
C LEU A 272 18.58 -1.08 11.34
N LEU A 273 18.51 -1.84 10.24
CA LEU A 273 19.50 -2.89 9.95
C LEU A 273 20.92 -2.31 9.85
N HIS A 274 21.07 -1.16 9.19
CA HIS A 274 22.35 -0.44 9.12
C HIS A 274 22.83 0.04 10.50
N GLN A 275 21.94 0.51 11.38
CA GLN A 275 22.30 0.89 12.76
C GLN A 275 22.92 -0.27 13.56
N TYR A 276 22.56 -1.51 13.24
CA TYR A 276 23.09 -2.72 13.86
C TYR A 276 24.15 -3.44 13.02
N ASN A 277 24.74 -2.75 12.03
CA ASN A 277 25.79 -3.27 11.13
C ASN A 277 25.37 -4.47 10.28
N ILE A 278 24.08 -4.63 10.00
CA ILE A 278 23.56 -5.57 9.01
C ILE A 278 23.54 -4.84 7.67
N ILE A 279 24.62 -5.01 6.89
CA ILE A 279 24.91 -4.21 5.69
C ILE A 279 24.65 -4.92 4.36
N ASN A 280 24.15 -6.15 4.39
CA ASN A 280 23.71 -6.90 3.20
C ASN A 280 22.27 -6.51 2.78
N VAL A 281 21.95 -5.23 2.94
CA VAL A 281 20.71 -4.57 2.51
C VAL A 281 21.07 -3.15 2.01
N PRO A 282 20.29 -2.56 1.09
CA PRO A 282 20.57 -1.23 0.57
C PRO A 282 20.65 -0.16 1.67
N LYS A 283 21.55 0.82 1.54
CA LYS A 283 21.47 2.05 2.35
C LYS A 283 20.23 2.87 1.96
N VAL A 284 19.73 3.62 2.93
CA VAL A 284 18.69 4.62 2.73
C VAL A 284 19.32 6.00 2.56
N PHE A 285 18.78 6.81 1.64
CA PHE A 285 19.19 8.20 1.46
C PHE A 285 18.09 9.14 1.91
N GLU A 286 16.97 9.16 1.20
CA GLU A 286 15.86 10.08 1.46
C GLU A 286 14.51 9.46 1.13
N LYS A 287 13.42 10.09 1.59
CA LYS A 287 12.06 9.72 1.23
C LYS A 287 11.13 10.93 1.18
N ASP A 288 10.07 10.80 0.38
CA ASP A 288 8.99 11.79 0.29
C ASP A 288 7.64 11.11 0.52
N GLU A 289 6.96 11.47 1.61
CA GLU A 289 5.69 10.82 1.98
C GLU A 289 4.49 11.29 1.14
N ASP A 290 4.55 12.52 0.63
CA ASP A 290 3.51 13.13 -0.21
C ASP A 290 3.58 12.57 -1.64
N LEU A 291 4.79 12.32 -2.16
CA LEU A 291 5.03 11.65 -3.44
C LEU A 291 5.06 10.13 -3.35
N ASN A 292 5.12 9.58 -2.13
CA ASN A 292 5.25 8.16 -1.85
C ASN A 292 6.49 7.54 -2.54
N LEU A 293 7.63 8.20 -2.36
CA LEU A 293 8.93 7.85 -2.95
C LEU A 293 9.96 7.52 -1.87
N GLY A 294 10.79 6.50 -2.13
CA GLY A 294 11.97 6.18 -1.34
C GLY A 294 13.20 6.10 -2.21
N LEU A 295 14.30 6.69 -1.74
CA LEU A 295 15.60 6.72 -2.42
C LEU A 295 16.60 5.86 -1.65
N TYR A 296 17.16 4.88 -2.34
CA TYR A 296 18.03 3.86 -1.79
C TYR A 296 19.32 3.72 -2.60
N GLU A 297 20.31 3.04 -2.03
CA GLU A 297 21.51 2.60 -2.75
C GLU A 297 21.12 1.73 -3.93
N TRP A 298 21.67 2.06 -5.11
CA TRP A 298 21.59 1.15 -6.23
C TRP A 298 22.52 -0.03 -5.99
N MET A 299 21.95 -1.23 -5.96
CA MET A 299 22.70 -2.46 -5.76
C MET A 299 23.01 -3.09 -7.12
N GLU A 300 24.29 -3.10 -7.49
CA GLU A 300 24.76 -3.86 -8.64
C GLU A 300 24.72 -5.37 -8.33
N GLY A 301 24.11 -6.15 -9.23
CA GLY A 301 24.05 -7.60 -9.08
C GLY A 301 22.97 -8.24 -9.96
N GLU A 302 23.03 -9.57 -10.04
CA GLU A 302 22.07 -10.37 -10.81
C GLU A 302 21.06 -11.05 -9.89
N SER A 303 19.85 -11.30 -10.40
CA SER A 303 18.84 -12.07 -9.66
C SER A 303 19.29 -13.52 -9.46
N VAL A 304 19.05 -14.07 -8.26
CA VAL A 304 19.38 -15.46 -7.94
C VAL A 304 18.31 -16.41 -8.49
N ILE A 305 18.55 -16.99 -9.66
CA ILE A 305 17.61 -17.91 -10.33
C ILE A 305 17.77 -19.35 -9.84
N ASP A 306 19.02 -19.82 -9.76
CA ASP A 306 19.37 -21.19 -9.39
C ASP A 306 20.27 -21.16 -8.14
N PRO A 307 19.67 -21.09 -6.93
CA PRO A 307 20.43 -20.90 -5.70
C PRO A 307 21.33 -22.09 -5.39
N THR A 308 22.54 -21.79 -4.94
CA THR A 308 23.53 -22.77 -4.50
C THR A 308 23.45 -23.01 -2.99
N LEU A 309 24.29 -23.94 -2.49
CA LEU A 309 24.47 -24.13 -1.05
C LEU A 309 25.09 -22.92 -0.36
N ASP A 310 25.94 -22.16 -1.06
CA ASP A 310 26.55 -20.95 -0.50
C ASP A 310 25.51 -19.83 -0.37
N ASP A 311 24.65 -19.65 -1.38
CA ASP A 311 23.54 -18.70 -1.33
C ASP A 311 22.59 -19.01 -0.15
N LEU A 312 22.29 -20.30 0.07
CA LEU A 312 21.49 -20.74 1.21
C LEU A 312 22.16 -20.40 2.55
N LYS A 313 23.47 -20.60 2.66
CA LYS A 313 24.21 -20.25 3.86
C LYS A 313 24.11 -18.75 4.16
N GLN A 314 24.27 -17.90 3.15
CA GLN A 314 24.14 -16.45 3.31
C GLN A 314 22.71 -16.04 3.74
N ALA A 315 21.68 -16.71 3.22
CA ALA A 315 20.29 -16.50 3.65
C ALA A 315 20.05 -16.92 5.11
N VAL A 316 20.60 -18.07 5.52
CA VAL A 316 20.54 -18.55 6.91
C VAL A 316 21.27 -17.58 7.85
N ASP A 317 22.48 -17.15 7.49
CA ASP A 317 23.28 -16.21 8.26
C ASP A 317 22.53 -14.89 8.47
N PHE A 318 21.85 -14.40 7.42
CA PHE A 318 21.02 -13.19 7.51
C PHE A 318 19.81 -13.37 8.45
N VAL A 319 19.08 -14.48 8.37
CA VAL A 319 17.96 -14.74 9.30
C VAL A 319 18.45 -14.86 10.74
N ASN A 320 19.62 -15.47 10.95
CA ASN A 320 20.22 -15.51 12.29
C ASN A 320 20.57 -14.11 12.80
N GLN A 321 21.07 -13.21 11.95
CA GLN A 321 21.29 -11.81 12.31
C GLN A 321 19.99 -11.10 12.71
N LEU A 322 18.88 -11.32 11.98
CA LEU A 322 17.57 -10.79 12.32
C LEU A 322 17.04 -11.35 13.65
N HIS A 323 17.21 -12.65 13.89
CA HIS A 323 16.84 -13.26 15.15
C HIS A 323 17.67 -12.70 16.30
N ILE A 324 18.99 -12.58 16.17
CA ILE A 324 19.84 -11.95 17.19
C ILE A 324 19.43 -10.50 17.43
N LEU A 325 19.13 -9.75 16.38
CA LEU A 325 18.66 -8.38 16.48
C LEU A 325 17.34 -8.31 17.25
N SER A 326 16.46 -9.30 17.11
CA SER A 326 15.16 -9.28 17.77
C SER A 326 15.20 -9.22 19.30
N TRP A 327 16.31 -9.66 19.90
CA TRP A 327 16.56 -9.61 21.34
C TRP A 327 17.16 -8.26 21.80
N LYS A 328 17.56 -7.39 20.87
CA LYS A 328 18.30 -6.15 21.14
C LYS A 328 17.47 -4.88 20.97
N ILE A 329 16.26 -4.99 20.45
CA ILE A 329 15.38 -3.86 20.12
C ILE A 329 14.07 -3.95 20.89
N ASP A 330 13.43 -2.80 21.08
CA ASP A 330 12.12 -2.71 21.73
C ASP A 330 11.00 -3.03 20.72
N GLU A 331 9.85 -3.49 21.21
CA GLU A 331 8.65 -3.71 20.40
C GLU A 331 8.11 -2.40 19.81
N SER A 332 8.21 -1.30 20.57
CA SER A 332 7.67 0.00 20.15
C SER A 332 8.32 0.57 18.88
N ASP A 333 9.49 0.06 18.51
CA ASP A 333 10.24 0.51 17.34
C ASP A 333 9.66 -0.02 16.02
N ILE A 334 8.98 -1.18 16.04
CA ILE A 334 8.62 -1.92 14.82
C ILE A 334 7.23 -2.55 14.96
N LYS A 335 6.42 -2.44 13.91
CA LYS A 335 5.08 -3.05 13.87
C LYS A 335 5.13 -4.53 13.51
N LEU A 336 4.01 -5.22 13.61
CA LEU A 336 3.85 -6.54 13.01
C LEU A 336 4.16 -6.50 11.51
N ALA A 337 4.79 -7.56 11.02
CA ALA A 337 4.99 -7.78 9.60
C ALA A 337 3.64 -7.82 8.87
N SER A 338 3.66 -7.54 7.57
CA SER A 338 2.41 -7.61 6.79
C SER A 338 1.82 -9.02 6.83
N GLU A 339 0.55 -9.10 7.21
CA GLU A 339 -0.16 -10.37 7.40
C GLU A 339 0.59 -11.32 8.35
N ALA A 340 1.15 -10.80 9.44
CA ALA A 340 1.74 -11.62 10.50
C ALA A 340 0.74 -12.65 11.03
N CYS A 341 1.24 -13.83 11.38
CA CYS A 341 0.45 -14.94 11.91
C CYS A 341 1.10 -15.36 13.22
N LEU A 342 0.63 -14.79 14.34
CA LEU A 342 1.15 -15.10 15.66
C LEU A 342 0.42 -16.26 16.33
N SER A 343 -0.62 -16.80 15.69
CA SER A 343 -1.38 -17.94 16.20
C SER A 343 -1.94 -18.81 15.08
N ALA A 344 -2.38 -20.02 15.44
CA ALA A 344 -3.14 -20.87 14.52
C ALA A 344 -4.44 -20.17 14.07
N ALA A 345 -5.12 -19.49 14.99
CA ALA A 345 -6.33 -18.72 14.72
C ALA A 345 -6.09 -17.63 13.66
N ASP A 346 -5.00 -16.86 13.76
CA ASP A 346 -4.65 -15.82 12.78
C ASP A 346 -4.46 -16.40 11.38
N LEU A 347 -3.69 -17.50 11.27
CA LEU A 347 -3.43 -18.15 9.99
C LEU A 347 -4.71 -18.74 9.38
N ILE A 348 -5.54 -19.38 10.20
CA ILE A 348 -6.83 -19.93 9.76
C ILE A 348 -7.74 -18.82 9.27
N GLU A 349 -7.88 -17.74 10.03
CA GLU A 349 -8.73 -16.59 9.66
C GLU A 349 -8.27 -15.99 8.32
N GLN A 350 -6.97 -15.78 8.14
CA GLN A 350 -6.44 -15.28 6.88
C GLN A 350 -6.77 -16.20 5.69
N ILE A 351 -6.68 -17.53 5.86
CA ILE A 351 -7.04 -18.48 4.79
C ILE A 351 -8.54 -18.44 4.51
N GLU A 352 -9.38 -18.37 5.54
CA GLU A 352 -10.84 -18.30 5.40
C GLU A 352 -11.30 -17.02 4.71
N GLN A 353 -10.73 -15.87 5.10
CA GLN A 353 -11.00 -14.59 4.45
C GLN A 353 -10.62 -14.63 2.95
N ARG A 354 -9.48 -15.23 2.61
CA ARG A 354 -9.06 -15.42 1.21
C ARG A 354 -9.99 -16.35 0.45
N LEU A 355 -10.33 -17.49 1.04
CA LEU A 355 -11.28 -18.45 0.46
C LEU A 355 -12.62 -17.78 0.18
N TRP A 356 -13.17 -17.04 1.15
CA TRP A 356 -14.44 -16.33 0.99
C TRP A 356 -14.39 -15.33 -0.18
N ARG A 357 -13.34 -14.50 -0.23
CA ARG A 357 -13.14 -13.52 -1.31
C ARG A 357 -13.08 -14.18 -2.69
N ILE A 358 -12.29 -15.23 -2.86
CA ILE A 358 -12.12 -15.88 -4.16
C ILE A 358 -13.36 -16.72 -4.52
N LYS A 359 -14.02 -17.33 -3.54
CA LYS A 359 -15.27 -18.08 -3.75
C LYS A 359 -16.38 -17.18 -4.27
N SER A 360 -16.48 -15.93 -3.80
CA SER A 360 -17.48 -14.96 -4.28
C SER A 360 -17.39 -14.69 -5.78
N VAL A 361 -16.19 -14.79 -6.37
CA VAL A 361 -15.98 -14.62 -7.83
C VAL A 361 -15.95 -15.95 -8.59
N SER A 362 -15.96 -17.09 -7.89
CA SER A 362 -15.85 -18.41 -8.51
C SER A 362 -17.05 -18.79 -9.38
N VAL A 363 -18.22 -18.18 -9.14
CA VAL A 363 -19.44 -18.35 -9.96
C VAL A 363 -19.20 -18.02 -11.44
N ASN A 364 -18.21 -17.18 -11.73
CA ASN A 364 -17.85 -16.78 -13.09
C ASN A 364 -16.87 -17.77 -13.76
N SER A 365 -16.49 -18.86 -13.09
CA SER A 365 -15.55 -19.85 -13.62
C SER A 365 -15.86 -21.27 -13.12
N GLN A 366 -16.45 -22.08 -13.98
CA GLN A 366 -16.80 -23.47 -13.67
C GLN A 366 -15.58 -24.31 -13.21
N ASN A 367 -14.40 -24.06 -13.77
CA ASN A 367 -13.17 -24.76 -13.40
C ASN A 367 -12.68 -24.39 -11.99
N LEU A 368 -12.81 -23.11 -11.61
CA LEU A 368 -12.46 -22.64 -10.27
C LEU A 368 -13.48 -23.15 -9.24
N HIS A 369 -14.77 -23.08 -9.56
CA HIS A 369 -15.81 -23.63 -8.70
C HIS A 369 -15.62 -25.13 -8.46
N ARG A 370 -15.34 -25.90 -9.52
CA ARG A 370 -15.04 -27.34 -9.41
C ARG A 370 -13.82 -27.60 -8.53
N PHE A 371 -12.75 -26.81 -8.68
CA PHE A 371 -11.56 -26.92 -7.83
C PHE A 371 -11.89 -26.73 -6.34
N PHE A 372 -12.72 -25.75 -5.99
CA PHE A 372 -13.11 -25.55 -4.60
C PHE A 372 -13.87 -26.74 -4.04
N VAL A 373 -14.96 -27.14 -4.70
CA VAL A 373 -15.85 -28.20 -4.20
C VAL A 373 -15.15 -29.57 -4.14
N GLN A 374 -14.33 -29.89 -5.13
CA GLN A 374 -13.75 -31.23 -5.27
C GLN A 374 -12.35 -31.38 -4.70
N THR A 375 -11.62 -30.29 -4.47
CA THR A 375 -10.21 -30.34 -4.08
C THR A 375 -9.93 -29.51 -2.85
N PHE A 376 -10.15 -28.19 -2.91
CA PHE A 376 -9.67 -27.31 -1.84
C PHE A 376 -10.50 -27.42 -0.56
N GLU A 377 -11.83 -27.37 -0.63
CA GLU A 377 -12.68 -27.36 0.58
C GLU A 377 -12.59 -28.66 1.40
N PRO A 378 -12.62 -29.87 0.78
CA PRO A 378 -12.43 -31.12 1.53
C PRO A 378 -11.05 -31.19 2.20
N LEU A 379 -10.00 -30.79 1.47
CA LEU A 379 -8.64 -30.78 2.00
C LEU A 379 -8.48 -29.73 3.12
N TRP A 380 -9.03 -28.54 2.93
CA TRP A 380 -9.03 -27.47 3.92
C TRP A 380 -9.67 -27.92 5.23
N LYS A 381 -10.86 -28.55 5.17
CA LYS A 381 -11.54 -29.04 6.37
C LYS A 381 -10.66 -30.00 7.16
N LYS A 382 -10.10 -31.00 6.48
CA LYS A 382 -9.21 -32.00 7.09
C LYS A 382 -7.96 -31.36 7.69
N VAL A 383 -7.22 -30.59 6.88
CA VAL A 383 -5.95 -29.98 7.28
C VAL A 383 -6.15 -28.98 8.41
N LYS A 384 -7.23 -28.19 8.38
CA LYS A 384 -7.58 -27.24 9.45
C LYS A 384 -7.76 -27.97 10.78
N GLU A 385 -8.57 -29.02 10.81
CA GLU A 385 -8.85 -29.81 12.02
C GLU A 385 -7.58 -30.46 12.58
N GLU A 386 -6.80 -31.14 11.73
CA GLU A 386 -5.54 -31.80 12.12
C GLU A 386 -4.50 -30.79 12.63
N SER A 387 -4.24 -29.74 11.85
CA SER A 387 -3.21 -28.74 12.18
C SER A 387 -3.55 -27.97 13.45
N TYR A 388 -4.82 -27.63 13.66
CA TYR A 388 -5.26 -26.93 14.85
C TYR A 388 -5.09 -27.76 16.13
N LEU A 389 -5.32 -29.08 16.06
CA LEU A 389 -5.11 -29.99 17.19
C LEU A 389 -3.62 -30.20 17.50
N LEU A 390 -2.77 -30.27 16.46
CA LEU A 390 -1.33 -30.41 16.59
C LEU A 390 -0.65 -29.12 17.08
N TRP A 391 -1.25 -27.95 16.82
CA TRP A 391 -0.65 -26.68 17.20
C TRP A 391 -0.55 -26.51 18.72
N PRO A 392 0.63 -26.20 19.28
CA PRO A 392 0.82 -25.95 20.71
C PRO A 392 -0.18 -24.97 21.34
N LEU A 393 -0.73 -25.31 22.51
CA LEU A 393 -1.80 -24.53 23.16
C LEU A 393 -1.43 -23.06 23.41
N GLU A 394 -0.16 -22.78 23.70
CA GLU A 394 0.34 -21.43 23.99
C GLU A 394 0.07 -20.40 22.88
N SER A 395 0.08 -20.83 21.61
CA SER A 395 -0.15 -19.95 20.45
C SER A 395 -1.25 -20.47 19.52
N ARG A 396 -2.16 -21.31 20.04
CA ARG A 396 -3.26 -21.84 19.24
C ARG A 396 -4.31 -20.76 18.99
N ASP A 397 -4.80 -20.18 20.08
CA ASP A 397 -5.86 -19.16 20.08
C ASP A 397 -5.39 -17.80 20.63
N SER A 398 -4.16 -17.75 21.15
CA SER A 398 -3.53 -16.54 21.69
C SER A 398 -2.31 -16.19 20.84
N SER A 399 -1.97 -14.91 20.77
CA SER A 399 -0.77 -14.48 20.06
C SER A 399 0.49 -15.05 20.72
N LEU A 400 1.43 -15.51 19.90
CA LEU A 400 2.73 -16.02 20.32
C LEU A 400 3.44 -14.99 21.23
N PRO A 401 4.00 -15.41 22.38
CA PRO A 401 4.77 -14.53 23.25
C PRO A 401 5.88 -13.81 22.51
N ARG A 402 6.14 -12.57 22.91
CA ARG A 402 7.02 -11.65 22.18
C ARG A 402 8.44 -12.19 22.05
N GLU A 403 8.95 -12.83 23.11
CA GLU A 403 10.25 -13.49 23.18
C GLU A 403 10.42 -14.67 22.20
N LYS A 404 9.32 -15.18 21.62
CA LYS A 404 9.34 -16.24 20.60
C LYS A 404 9.14 -15.72 19.17
N GLN A 405 8.90 -14.42 19.01
CA GLN A 405 8.75 -13.77 17.72
C GLN A 405 10.11 -13.37 17.13
N THR A 406 10.17 -13.21 15.82
CA THR A 406 11.38 -12.77 15.10
C THR A 406 11.09 -11.55 14.24
N LEU A 407 12.17 -10.86 13.83
CA LEU A 407 12.08 -9.87 12.77
C LEU A 407 12.04 -10.58 11.41
N SER A 408 11.01 -10.28 10.63
CA SER A 408 10.74 -10.97 9.37
C SER A 408 10.53 -9.95 8.25
N PRO A 409 11.24 -10.11 7.10
CA PRO A 409 10.89 -9.40 5.86
C PRO A 409 9.53 -9.81 5.29
N SER A 410 8.92 -10.88 5.81
CA SER A 410 7.68 -11.54 5.35
C SER A 410 7.72 -12.12 3.94
N ASP A 411 8.35 -11.47 2.96
CA ASP A 411 8.54 -11.96 1.59
C ASP A 411 10.02 -12.30 1.34
N PHE A 412 10.62 -13.03 2.28
CA PHE A 412 12.04 -13.37 2.26
C PHE A 412 12.33 -14.54 1.31
N GLY A 413 13.35 -14.39 0.46
CA GLY A 413 13.78 -15.43 -0.47
C GLY A 413 14.75 -14.92 -1.54
N PHE A 414 15.23 -15.83 -2.36
CA PHE A 414 16.16 -15.56 -3.47
C PHE A 414 15.55 -14.71 -4.58
N HIS A 415 14.22 -14.68 -4.70
CA HIS A 415 13.52 -13.78 -5.62
C HIS A 415 13.65 -12.30 -5.22
N ASN A 416 13.95 -12.03 -3.95
CA ASN A 416 14.24 -10.71 -3.39
C ASN A 416 15.71 -10.60 -2.94
N ALA A 417 16.61 -11.30 -3.64
CA ALA A 417 18.05 -11.22 -3.45
C ALA A 417 18.77 -10.91 -4.76
N LEU A 418 19.82 -10.10 -4.65
CA LEU A 418 20.76 -9.80 -5.72
C LEU A 418 22.13 -10.37 -5.36
N GLN A 419 22.74 -11.09 -6.29
CA GLN A 419 24.11 -11.57 -6.15
C GLN A 419 25.07 -10.56 -6.78
N GLY A 420 25.82 -9.87 -5.93
CA GLY A 420 26.83 -8.91 -6.36
C GLY A 420 28.17 -9.56 -6.68
N SER A 421 29.18 -8.73 -6.96
CA SER A 421 30.54 -9.18 -7.23
C SER A 421 31.10 -10.03 -6.07
N GLY A 422 31.69 -11.18 -6.39
CA GLY A 422 32.26 -12.10 -5.40
C GLY A 422 31.24 -13.00 -4.71
N GLY A 423 30.02 -13.12 -5.24
CA GLY A 423 29.00 -14.07 -4.77
C GLY A 423 28.21 -13.62 -3.54
N LYS A 424 28.40 -12.38 -3.07
CA LYS A 424 27.70 -11.85 -1.91
C LYS A 424 26.25 -11.50 -2.24
N LEU A 425 25.33 -11.95 -1.41
CA LEU A 425 23.91 -11.62 -1.52
C LEU A 425 23.59 -10.30 -0.82
N THR A 426 22.78 -9.49 -1.49
CA THR A 426 22.07 -8.36 -0.90
C THR A 426 20.58 -8.64 -0.93
N PHE A 427 19.90 -8.51 0.20
CA PHE A 427 18.46 -8.70 0.31
C PHE A 427 17.73 -7.37 0.15
N ILE A 428 16.67 -7.38 -0.65
CA ILE A 428 15.88 -6.21 -1.02
C ILE A 428 14.39 -6.45 -0.74
N ASP A 429 13.56 -5.43 -0.96
CA ASP A 429 12.10 -5.46 -0.83
C ASP A 429 11.58 -5.74 0.60
N PHE A 430 11.87 -4.80 1.51
CA PHE A 430 11.53 -4.91 2.94
C PHE A 430 10.23 -4.16 3.28
N ASP A 431 9.38 -3.92 2.29
CA ASP A 431 8.16 -3.12 2.44
C ASP A 431 7.02 -3.82 3.21
N TYR A 432 7.26 -5.08 3.61
CA TYR A 432 6.44 -5.90 4.50
C TYR A 432 7.07 -6.20 5.87
N PHE A 433 8.25 -5.66 6.16
CA PHE A 433 9.06 -6.00 7.32
C PHE A 433 8.35 -5.74 8.65
N GLY A 434 8.56 -6.63 9.63
CA GLY A 434 8.09 -6.44 11.01
C GLY A 434 8.18 -7.69 11.87
N TRP A 435 7.51 -7.66 13.02
CA TRP A 435 7.40 -8.79 13.94
C TRP A 435 6.49 -9.89 13.43
N ASP A 436 6.90 -11.15 13.55
CA ASP A 436 6.12 -12.31 13.15
C ASP A 436 6.53 -13.59 13.89
N ASP A 437 5.77 -14.66 13.73
CA ASP A 437 6.21 -16.01 14.11
C ASP A 437 7.29 -16.48 13.12
N PRO A 438 8.49 -16.89 13.58
CA PRO A 438 9.53 -17.45 12.71
C PRO A 438 9.07 -18.66 11.86
N VAL A 439 8.00 -19.34 12.27
CA VAL A 439 7.37 -20.41 11.50
C VAL A 439 6.86 -19.92 10.15
N LYS A 440 6.32 -18.70 10.07
CA LYS A 440 5.86 -18.12 8.79
C LYS A 440 7.02 -17.94 7.83
N LEU A 441 8.09 -17.29 8.29
CA LEU A 441 9.32 -17.08 7.50
C LEU A 441 9.87 -18.42 7.00
N THR A 442 9.92 -19.41 7.87
CA THR A 442 10.43 -20.75 7.55
C THR A 442 9.60 -21.45 6.49
N ALA A 443 8.27 -21.44 6.65
CA ALA A 443 7.34 -22.09 5.75
C ALA A 443 7.23 -21.36 4.40
N ASP A 444 7.12 -20.04 4.41
CA ASP A 444 6.96 -19.24 3.19
C ASP A 444 8.20 -19.38 2.28
N PHE A 445 9.43 -19.43 2.82
CA PHE A 445 10.64 -19.69 2.03
C PHE A 445 10.57 -21.01 1.24
N ILE A 446 9.93 -22.05 1.79
CA ILE A 446 9.78 -23.37 1.16
C ILE A 446 8.60 -23.40 0.17
N TRP A 447 7.55 -22.63 0.42
CA TRP A 447 6.31 -22.64 -0.36
C TRP A 447 6.27 -21.57 -1.48
N HIS A 448 7.09 -20.54 -1.37
CA HIS A 448 7.04 -19.39 -2.27
C HIS A 448 7.28 -19.82 -3.74
N PRO A 449 6.40 -19.43 -4.68
CA PRO A 449 6.41 -19.96 -6.05
C PRO A 449 7.60 -19.49 -6.91
N ALA A 450 8.29 -18.43 -6.50
CA ALA A 450 9.49 -17.94 -7.18
C ALA A 450 10.78 -18.58 -6.65
N MET A 451 10.68 -19.43 -5.62
CA MET A 451 11.83 -20.10 -5.03
C MET A 451 12.15 -21.38 -5.81
N ASN A 452 13.27 -21.40 -6.54
CA ASN A 452 13.74 -22.58 -7.26
C ASN A 452 14.59 -23.51 -6.36
N LEU A 453 13.99 -24.00 -5.27
CA LEU A 453 14.68 -24.84 -4.30
C LEU A 453 14.52 -26.33 -4.61
N ASN A 454 15.65 -27.03 -4.76
CA ASN A 454 15.68 -28.50 -4.77
C ASN A 454 15.40 -29.08 -3.36
N SER A 455 15.23 -30.40 -3.27
CA SER A 455 14.91 -31.06 -2.00
C SER A 455 16.02 -30.94 -0.95
N GLU A 456 17.29 -30.93 -1.37
CA GLU A 456 18.44 -30.78 -0.47
C GLU A 456 18.46 -29.40 0.19
N LEU A 457 18.23 -28.33 -0.57
CA LEU A 457 18.19 -26.97 -0.05
C LEU A 457 17.02 -26.77 0.92
N LYS A 458 15.85 -27.35 0.63
CA LYS A 458 14.69 -27.29 1.54
C LYS A 458 14.97 -27.96 2.87
N GLU A 459 15.63 -29.12 2.84
CA GLU A 459 15.98 -29.85 4.05
C GLU A 459 17.01 -29.08 4.88
N LYS A 460 18.08 -28.59 4.24
CA LYS A 460 19.10 -27.77 4.92
C LYS A 460 18.53 -26.48 5.49
N TRP A 461 17.60 -25.84 4.79
CA TRP A 461 16.88 -24.68 5.31
C TRP A 461 16.08 -25.03 6.57
N LYS A 462 15.31 -26.11 6.55
CA LYS A 462 14.51 -26.55 7.71
C LYS A 462 15.42 -26.83 8.91
N ILE A 463 16.51 -27.58 8.71
CA ILE A 463 17.49 -27.89 9.76
C ILE A 463 18.07 -26.60 10.36
N ALA A 464 18.48 -25.65 9.50
CA ALA A 464 19.04 -24.39 9.96
C ALA A 464 18.04 -23.54 10.76
N MET A 465 16.76 -23.52 10.37
CA MET A 465 15.74 -22.80 11.13
C MET A 465 15.47 -23.46 12.49
N LEU A 466 15.43 -24.80 12.56
CA LEU A 466 15.32 -25.53 13.83
C LEU A 466 16.50 -25.21 14.77
N GLU A 467 17.70 -25.04 14.22
CA GLU A 467 18.89 -24.66 15.00
C GLU A 467 18.81 -23.21 15.50
N ILE A 468 18.50 -22.25 14.62
CA ILE A 468 18.39 -20.81 14.97
C ILE A 468 17.33 -20.59 16.06
N TYR A 469 16.17 -21.23 15.94
CA TYR A 469 15.04 -21.03 16.85
C TYR A 469 14.96 -22.09 17.95
N SER A 470 16.04 -22.82 18.21
CA SER A 470 16.12 -23.90 19.21
C SER A 470 15.82 -23.46 20.66
N GLY A 471 15.89 -22.16 20.95
CA GLY A 471 15.47 -21.59 22.24
C GLY A 471 13.98 -21.69 22.52
N ASP A 472 13.15 -21.91 21.49
CA ASP A 472 11.72 -22.15 21.61
C ASP A 472 11.41 -23.64 21.48
N PRO A 473 11.05 -24.34 22.59
CA PRO A 473 10.83 -25.78 22.57
C PRO A 473 9.63 -26.20 21.72
N TYR A 474 8.73 -25.27 21.37
CA TYR A 474 7.54 -25.54 20.57
C TYR A 474 7.66 -25.11 19.11
N PHE A 475 8.81 -24.57 18.69
CA PHE A 475 8.99 -24.09 17.32
C PHE A 475 8.79 -25.21 16.29
N GLU A 476 9.36 -26.39 16.52
CA GLU A 476 9.22 -27.52 15.60
C GLU A 476 7.77 -28.01 15.50
N ASP A 477 7.07 -28.15 16.63
CA ASP A 477 5.68 -28.54 16.68
C ASP A 477 4.78 -27.55 15.94
N ARG A 478 4.99 -26.24 16.17
CA ARG A 478 4.28 -25.18 15.43
C ARG A 478 4.59 -25.25 13.94
N LEU A 479 5.86 -25.44 13.55
CA LEU A 479 6.25 -25.55 12.15
C LEU A 479 5.57 -26.74 11.48
N ASN A 480 5.58 -27.91 12.10
CA ASN A 480 4.96 -29.12 11.56
C ASN A 480 3.44 -28.95 11.41
N ALA A 481 2.76 -28.32 12.38
CA ALA A 481 1.34 -27.97 12.30
C ALA A 481 1.05 -26.91 11.22
N ALA A 482 1.90 -25.89 11.07
CA ALA A 482 1.67 -24.77 10.16
C ALA A 482 1.98 -25.07 8.69
N MET A 483 2.95 -25.96 8.42
CA MET A 483 3.42 -26.27 7.06
C MET A 483 2.29 -26.60 6.07
N PRO A 484 1.33 -27.49 6.36
CA PRO A 484 0.22 -27.76 5.45
C PRO A 484 -0.74 -26.57 5.30
N LEU A 485 -0.97 -25.77 6.37
CA LEU A 485 -1.80 -24.56 6.31
C LEU A 485 -1.18 -23.50 5.39
N TYR A 486 0.13 -23.24 5.50
CA TYR A 486 0.82 -22.30 4.61
C TYR A 486 0.79 -22.76 3.15
N GLY A 487 0.87 -24.06 2.88
CA GLY A 487 0.67 -24.60 1.53
C GLY A 487 -0.71 -24.26 0.96
N LEU A 488 -1.78 -24.35 1.77
CA LEU A 488 -3.13 -23.95 1.37
C LEU A 488 -3.30 -22.43 1.27
N ARG A 489 -2.63 -21.65 2.13
CA ARG A 489 -2.56 -20.19 2.00
C ARG A 489 -1.97 -19.78 0.65
N TRP A 490 -0.86 -20.41 0.23
CA TRP A 490 -0.26 -20.17 -1.08
C TRP A 490 -1.15 -20.59 -2.24
N ALA A 491 -1.89 -21.70 -2.12
CA ALA A 491 -2.90 -22.08 -3.10
C ALA A 491 -3.95 -20.98 -3.30
N MET A 492 -4.33 -20.28 -2.24
CA MET A 492 -5.24 -19.13 -2.33
C MET A 492 -4.56 -17.87 -2.88
N ILE A 493 -3.32 -17.57 -2.49
CA ILE A 493 -2.58 -16.39 -2.95
C ILE A 493 -2.40 -16.41 -4.48
N VAL A 494 -2.03 -17.56 -5.07
CA VAL A 494 -1.87 -17.65 -6.54
C VAL A 494 -3.19 -17.45 -7.28
N LEU A 495 -4.32 -17.73 -6.64
CA LEU A 495 -5.66 -17.53 -7.19
C LEU A 495 -6.17 -16.07 -7.07
N ASN A 496 -5.39 -15.16 -6.48
CA ASN A 496 -5.71 -13.72 -6.53
C ASN A 496 -5.88 -13.20 -7.98
N GLU A 497 -5.32 -13.89 -8.97
CA GLU A 497 -5.51 -13.63 -10.41
C GLU A 497 -6.99 -13.67 -10.86
N PHE A 498 -7.86 -14.31 -10.09
CA PHE A 498 -9.30 -14.34 -10.35
C PHE A 498 -10.05 -13.13 -9.79
N LEU A 499 -9.43 -12.34 -8.91
CA LEU A 499 -10.04 -11.16 -8.31
C LEU A 499 -10.05 -9.98 -9.32
N PRO A 500 -11.08 -9.13 -9.28
CA PRO A 500 -11.12 -7.91 -10.08
C PRO A 500 -9.90 -7.00 -9.84
N GLY A 501 -9.41 -6.34 -10.90
CA GLY A 501 -8.29 -5.41 -10.83
C GLY A 501 -6.89 -6.06 -10.77
N PHE A 502 -6.77 -7.38 -10.60
CA PHE A 502 -5.46 -8.05 -10.56
C PHE A 502 -4.75 -8.06 -11.92
N THR A 503 -5.53 -8.24 -13.00
CA THR A 503 -5.06 -8.14 -14.39
C THR A 503 -4.43 -6.77 -14.70
N GLU A 504 -5.03 -5.68 -14.19
CA GLU A 504 -4.54 -4.31 -14.38
C GLU A 504 -3.17 -4.10 -13.71
N ARG A 505 -3.01 -4.60 -12.48
CA ARG A 505 -1.71 -4.58 -11.77
C ARG A 505 -0.61 -5.30 -12.55
N ARG A 506 -0.94 -6.46 -13.15
CA ARG A 506 0.02 -7.24 -13.97
C ARG A 506 0.42 -6.55 -15.26
N ARG A 507 -0.49 -5.81 -15.91
CA ARG A 507 -0.19 -4.99 -17.08
C ARG A 507 0.76 -3.85 -16.71
N ASN A 508 0.51 -3.20 -15.57
CA ASN A 508 1.31 -2.06 -15.09
C ASN A 508 2.73 -2.45 -14.63
N ALA A 509 2.93 -3.70 -14.17
CA ALA A 509 4.23 -4.27 -13.82
C ALA A 509 5.16 -4.57 -15.04
N GLY A 510 4.86 -4.01 -16.22
CA GLY A 510 5.76 -4.07 -17.38
C GLY A 510 5.71 -5.38 -18.18
N ARG A 511 4.69 -6.22 -18.02
CA ARG A 511 4.41 -7.29 -19.00
C ARG A 511 3.73 -6.70 -20.24
N THR A 512 4.44 -5.80 -20.92
CA THR A 512 4.05 -5.23 -22.20
C THR A 512 4.32 -6.25 -23.31
N GLY A 513 3.40 -7.21 -23.42
CA GLY A 513 3.36 -8.24 -24.45
C GLY A 513 2.21 -9.22 -24.17
N SER A 514 1.18 -9.23 -25.02
CA SER A 514 0.05 -10.17 -25.05
C SER A 514 -0.33 -10.83 -23.71
N TYR A 515 -0.68 -10.05 -22.67
CA TYR A 515 -1.18 -10.64 -21.43
C TYR A 515 -2.51 -11.35 -21.70
N ASP A 516 -2.45 -12.67 -21.85
CA ASP A 516 -3.62 -13.51 -21.99
C ASP A 516 -4.13 -13.89 -20.60
N GLU A 517 -5.16 -13.16 -20.17
CA GLU A 517 -5.83 -13.37 -18.89
C GLU A 517 -6.36 -14.81 -18.74
N ARG A 518 -6.87 -15.42 -19.82
CA ARG A 518 -7.40 -16.79 -19.76
C ARG A 518 -6.27 -17.77 -19.52
N LYS A 519 -5.15 -17.63 -20.24
CA LYS A 519 -3.96 -18.46 -20.05
C LYS A 519 -3.36 -18.28 -18.65
N SER A 520 -3.29 -17.04 -18.16
CA SER A 520 -2.80 -16.74 -16.82
C SER A 520 -3.66 -17.40 -15.73
N LYS A 521 -4.99 -17.20 -15.77
CA LYS A 521 -5.93 -17.84 -14.82
C LYS A 521 -5.83 -19.36 -14.85
N LYS A 522 -5.71 -19.97 -16.04
CA LYS A 522 -5.51 -21.41 -16.19
C LYS A 522 -4.21 -21.87 -15.52
N ASN A 523 -3.10 -21.14 -15.73
CA ASN A 523 -1.81 -21.46 -15.13
C ASN A 523 -1.83 -21.33 -13.61
N GLN A 524 -2.47 -20.29 -13.06
CA GLN A 524 -2.59 -20.10 -11.62
C GLN A 524 -3.46 -21.18 -10.96
N LEU A 525 -4.56 -21.58 -11.61
CA LEU A 525 -5.39 -22.70 -11.13
C LEU A 525 -4.61 -24.02 -11.11
N ALA A 526 -3.77 -24.27 -12.13
CA ALA A 526 -2.88 -25.43 -12.14
C ALA A 526 -1.80 -25.37 -11.04
N LYS A 527 -1.31 -24.18 -10.68
CA LYS A 527 -0.42 -24.00 -9.52
C LYS A 527 -1.16 -24.31 -8.22
N ALA A 528 -2.36 -23.77 -8.01
CA ALA A 528 -3.17 -24.03 -6.83
C ALA A 528 -3.44 -25.53 -6.61
N ARG A 529 -3.73 -26.28 -7.67
CA ARG A 529 -3.86 -27.75 -7.61
C ARG A 529 -2.59 -28.44 -7.13
N ARG A 530 -1.42 -28.06 -7.66
CA ARG A 530 -0.13 -28.61 -7.23
C ARG A 530 0.20 -28.30 -5.77
N TYR A 531 -0.21 -27.13 -5.26
CA TYR A 531 -0.10 -26.85 -3.82
C TYR A 531 -0.94 -27.83 -3.00
N CYS A 532 -2.22 -28.03 -3.36
CA CYS A 532 -3.09 -28.99 -2.67
C CYS A 532 -2.52 -30.42 -2.71
N GLU A 533 -2.05 -30.89 -3.87
CA GLU A 533 -1.42 -32.21 -3.99
C GLU A 533 -0.19 -32.37 -3.09
N ARG A 534 0.63 -31.31 -2.96
CA ARG A 534 1.81 -31.33 -2.07
C ARG A 534 1.39 -31.34 -0.60
N VAL A 535 0.37 -30.57 -0.23
CA VAL A 535 -0.19 -30.57 1.13
C VAL A 535 -0.75 -31.95 1.48
N GLU A 536 -1.51 -32.58 0.60
CA GLU A 536 -2.10 -33.89 0.82
C GLU A 536 -1.04 -34.98 1.08
N ARG A 537 0.12 -34.92 0.40
CA ARG A 537 1.27 -35.80 0.67
C ARG A 537 1.86 -35.56 2.06
N ILE A 538 2.02 -34.29 2.46
CA ILE A 538 2.57 -33.93 3.78
C ILE A 538 1.64 -34.41 4.90
N SER A 539 0.34 -34.12 4.80
CA SER A 539 -0.66 -34.56 5.79
C SER A 539 -0.77 -36.08 5.87
N SER A 540 -0.59 -36.78 4.75
CA SER A 540 -0.58 -38.25 4.77
C SER A 540 0.61 -38.79 5.54
N GLN A 541 1.80 -38.19 5.40
CA GLN A 541 3.02 -38.63 6.11
C GLN A 541 2.93 -38.39 7.63
N LEU A 542 2.31 -37.28 8.05
CA LEU A 542 2.12 -36.97 9.48
C LEU A 542 1.16 -37.93 10.19
N ASN A 543 0.22 -38.55 9.48
CA ASN A 543 -0.71 -39.53 10.06
C ASN A 543 -0.11 -40.95 10.20
N TYR A 544 1.11 -41.18 9.68
CA TYR A 544 1.81 -42.47 9.76
C TYR A 544 3.11 -42.42 10.58
N ALA A 545 3.47 -41.26 11.15
CA ALA A 545 4.57 -41.07 12.09
C ALA A 545 4.00 -40.91 13.50
#